data_AF-F0EJ75-F1
#
_entry.id   AF-F0EJ75-F1
#
_cell.length_a   1.000
_cell.length_b   1.000
_cell.length_c   1.000
_cell.angle_alpha   90.00
_cell.angle_beta   90.00
_cell.angle_gamma   90.00
#
_symmetry.space_group_name_H-M   'P 1'
#
loop_
_entity.id
_entity.type
_entity.pdbx_description
1 polymer ?
#
loop_
_entity_poly.entity_id
_entity_poly.type
_entity_poly.pdbx_seq_one_letter_code
_entity_poly.pdbx_strand_id
1 'polypeptide(L)' 'MLDELKLIEAITPDILAVLQERYRILRNIYWMQPVGRRTLSESLSMTERVLRTETDILKKLKLIDSSKSGMQLTA' A
#
# COMPACT_ATOMS: atom_id res chain seq x y z
N MET A 1 11.44 12.00 -18.54
CA MET A 1 11.26 10.96 -17.50
C MET A 1 11.86 11.32 -16.16
N LEU A 2 13.19 11.36 -15.96
CA LEU A 2 13.75 11.70 -14.63
C LEU A 2 13.46 13.15 -14.22
N ASP A 3 13.43 14.08 -15.18
CA ASP A 3 13.16 15.49 -14.89
C ASP A 3 11.68 15.76 -14.53
N GLU A 4 10.75 14.98 -15.09
CA GLU A 4 9.33 15.05 -14.73
C GLU A 4 9.10 14.53 -13.31
N LEU A 5 9.80 13.46 -12.91
CA LEU A 5 9.73 12.93 -11.54
C LEU A 5 10.25 13.94 -10.52
N LYS A 6 11.35 14.65 -10.85
CA LYS A 6 11.89 15.73 -10.01
C LYS A 6 10.93 16.91 -9.88
N LEU A 7 10.23 17.26 -10.96
CA LEU A 7 9.22 18.32 -10.93
C LEU A 7 8.05 17.95 -10.02
N ILE A 8 7.57 16.70 -10.08
CA ILE A 8 6.50 16.21 -9.21
C ILE A 8 6.95 16.23 -7.74
N GLU A 9 8.16 15.75 -7.43
CA GLU A 9 8.71 15.78 -6.06
C GLU A 9 8.86 17.21 -5.52
N ALA A 10 9.18 18.19 -6.38
CA ALA A 10 9.26 19.59 -5.99
C ALA A 10 7.89 20.20 -5.62
N ILE A 11 6.81 19.75 -6.25
CA ILE A 11 5.44 20.23 -6.00
C ILE A 11 4.77 19.43 -4.87
N THR A 12 5.05 18.14 -4.81
CA THR A 12 4.57 17.20 -3.80
C THR A 12 5.78 16.50 -3.17
N PRO A 13 6.36 17.10 -2.11
CA PRO A 13 7.46 16.46 -1.42
C PRO A 13 7.01 15.12 -0.83
N ASP A 14 7.95 14.17 -0.76
CA ASP A 14 7.78 12.83 -0.19
C ASP A 14 6.94 11.86 -1.03
N ILE A 15 6.57 12.21 -2.28
CA ILE A 15 5.75 11.33 -3.11
C ILE A 15 6.45 10.00 -3.41
N LEU A 16 7.77 10.01 -3.58
CA LEU A 16 8.57 8.81 -3.75
C LEU A 16 8.51 7.90 -2.52
N ALA A 17 8.56 8.46 -1.31
CA ALA A 17 8.48 7.70 -0.07
C ALA A 17 7.10 7.04 0.07
N VAL A 18 6.03 7.80 -0.17
CA VAL A 18 4.65 7.29 -0.14
C VAL A 18 4.45 6.18 -1.19
N LEU A 19 5.00 6.36 -2.39
CA LEU A 19 4.93 5.36 -3.45
C LEU A 19 5.64 4.05 -3.04
N GLN A 20 6.85 4.15 -2.49
CA GLN A 20 7.61 3.00 -2.02
C GLN A 20 6.87 2.24 -0.92
N GLU A 21 6.28 2.96 0.04
CA GLU A 21 5.51 2.36 1.13
C GLU A 21 4.28 1.60 0.60
N ARG A 22 3.48 2.24 -0.26
CA ARG A 22 2.30 1.62 -0.88
C ARG A 22 2.66 0.42 -1.74
N TYR A 23 3.74 0.53 -2.50
CA TYR A 23 4.25 -0.60 -3.30
C TYR A 23 4.66 -1.77 -2.41
N ARG A 24 5.32 -1.51 -1.27
CA ARG A 24 5.69 -2.54 -0.30
C ARG A 24 4.46 -3.24 0.27
N ILE A 25 3.39 -2.51 0.56
CA ILE A 25 2.10 -3.08 1.02
C ILE A 25 1.52 -3.99 -0.06
N LEU A 26 1.37 -3.49 -1.29
CA LEU A 26 0.80 -4.24 -2.42
C LEU A 26 1.60 -5.51 -2.72
N ARG A 27 2.93 -5.42 -2.71
CA ARG A 27 3.83 -6.56 -2.93
C ARG A 27 3.66 -7.64 -1.85
N ASN A 28 3.49 -7.24 -0.59
CA ASN A 28 3.26 -8.19 0.50
C ASN A 28 1.88 -8.84 0.42
N ILE A 29 0.85 -8.08 0.02
CA ILE A 29 -0.47 -8.63 -0.26
C ILE A 29 -0.36 -9.67 -1.38
N TYR A 30 0.32 -9.36 -2.49
CA TYR A 30 0.49 -10.30 -3.61
C TYR A 30 1.08 -11.65 -3.18
N TRP A 31 2.04 -11.66 -2.24
CA TRP A 31 2.72 -12.88 -1.81
C TRP A 31 1.94 -13.67 -0.75
N MET A 32 1.14 -12.99 0.07
CA MET A 32 0.46 -13.60 1.23
C MET A 32 -1.06 -13.67 1.07
N GLN A 33 -1.61 -13.23 -0.05
CA GLN A 33 -3.06 -13.17 -0.24
C GLN A 33 -3.72 -14.57 -0.18
N PRO A 34 -4.90 -14.69 0.47
CA PRO A 34 -5.55 -13.66 1.29
C PRO A 34 -4.88 -13.42 2.64
N VAL A 35 -4.56 -12.16 2.95
CA VAL A 35 -3.86 -11.78 4.20
C VAL A 35 -4.69 -10.87 5.10
N GLY A 36 -4.69 -11.16 6.41
CA GLY A 36 -5.33 -10.31 7.42
C GLY A 36 -4.52 -9.04 7.73
N ARG A 37 -5.18 -7.97 8.17
CA ARG A 37 -4.52 -6.70 8.51
C ARG A 37 -3.44 -6.84 9.58
N ARG A 38 -3.71 -7.63 10.63
CA ARG A 38 -2.76 -7.86 11.72
C ARG A 38 -1.46 -8.50 11.23
N THR A 39 -1.56 -9.65 10.57
CA THR A 39 -0.42 -10.37 9.99
C THR A 39 0.36 -9.49 9.00
N LEU A 40 -0.35 -8.73 8.16
CA LEU A 40 0.30 -7.80 7.23
C LEU A 40 1.04 -6.66 7.95
N SER A 41 0.47 -6.12 9.04
CA SER A 41 1.12 -5.06 9.83
C SER A 41 2.38 -5.55 10.55
N GLU A 42 2.34 -6.77 11.10
CA GLU A 42 3.49 -7.42 11.72
C GLU A 42 4.60 -7.66 10.70
N SER A 43 4.27 -8.18 9.51
CA SER A 43 5.22 -8.41 8.41
C SER A 43 5.88 -7.11 7.90
N LEU A 44 5.12 -6.01 7.84
CA LEU A 44 5.61 -4.72 7.38
C LEU A 44 6.27 -3.88 8.47
N SER A 45 6.23 -4.32 9.74
CA SER A 45 6.67 -3.55 10.91
C SER A 45 5.96 -2.18 10.99
N MET A 46 4.67 -2.15 10.67
CA MET A 46 3.82 -0.97 10.69
C MET A 46 2.77 -1.11 11.79
N THR A 47 2.24 0.02 12.29
CA THR A 47 1.06 -0.06 13.17
C THR A 47 -0.18 -0.41 12.37
N GLU A 48 -1.11 -1.16 12.97
CA GLU A 48 -2.40 -1.47 12.33
C GLU A 48 -3.16 -0.21 11.89
N ARG A 49 -3.02 0.90 12.64
CA ARG A 49 -3.68 2.18 12.30
C ARG A 49 -3.16 2.75 10.98
N VAL A 50 -1.84 2.78 10.79
CA VAL A 50 -1.23 3.29 9.55
C VAL A 50 -1.57 2.36 8.39
N LEU A 51 -1.42 1.04 8.59
CA LEU A 51 -1.75 0.07 7.56
C LEU A 51 -3.23 0.15 7.15
N ARG A 52 -4.14 0.37 8.10
CA ARG A 52 -5.56 0.58 7.78
C ARG A 52 -5.77 1.79 6.88
N THR A 53 -5.14 2.93 7.18
CA THR A 53 -5.24 4.12 6.33
C THR A 53 -4.76 3.84 4.91
N GLU A 54 -3.60 3.22 4.75
CA GLU A 54 -3.05 2.92 3.42
C GLU A 54 -3.91 1.90 2.68
N THR A 55 -4.34 0.82 3.34
CA THR A 55 -5.20 -0.20 2.72
C THR A 55 -6.58 0.35 2.37
N ASP A 56 -7.16 1.26 3.17
CA ASP A 56 -8.39 1.96 2.84
C ASP A 56 -8.24 2.83 1.57
N ILE A 57 -7.09 3.50 1.41
CA ILE A 57 -6.77 4.26 0.19
C ILE A 57 -6.63 3.33 -1.01
N LEU A 58 -5.84 2.26 -0.90
CA LEU A 58 -5.62 1.29 -1.97
C LEU A 58 -6.92 0.61 -2.39
N LYS A 59 -7.82 0.33 -1.44
CA LYS A 59 -9.15 -0.20 -1.71
C LYS A 59 -10.03 0.79 -2.47
N LYS A 60 -10.02 2.07 -2.08
CA LYS A 60 -10.74 3.14 -2.81
C LYS A 60 -10.23 3.29 -4.25
N LEU A 61 -8.93 3.11 -4.46
CA LEU A 61 -8.29 3.09 -5.77
C LEU A 61 -8.54 1.79 -6.55
N LYS A 62 -9.28 0.83 -5.98
CA LYS A 62 -9.54 -0.50 -6.57
C LYS A 62 -8.27 -1.27 -6.91
N LEU A 63 -7.25 -1.17 -6.07
CA LEU A 63 -6.01 -1.96 -6.20
C LEU A 63 -6.03 -3.20 -5.30
N ILE A 64 -6.87 -3.18 -4.26
CA ILE A 64 -7.06 -4.31 -3.35
C ILE A 64 -8.55 -4.54 -3.08
N ASP A 65 -8.90 -5.81 -2.89
CA ASP A 65 -10.17 -6.23 -2.33
C ASP A 65 -9.99 -6.71 -0.89
N SER A 66 -10.97 -6.42 -0.04
CA SER A 66 -10.96 -6.81 1.36
C SER A 66 -12.24 -7.56 1.71
N SER A 67 -12.06 -8.79 2.19
CA SER A 67 -13.12 -9.76 2.53
C SER A 67 -12.94 -10.27 3.97
N LYS A 68 -13.89 -11.06 4.48
CA LYS A 68 -13.73 -11.75 5.78
C LYS A 68 -12.52 -12.68 5.80
N SER A 69 -12.16 -13.26 4.67
CA SER A 69 -10.97 -14.13 4.51
C SER A 69 -9.65 -13.36 4.47
N GLY A 70 -9.66 -12.04 4.28
CA GLY A 70 -8.45 -11.22 4.17
C GLY A 70 -8.46 -10.28 2.97
N MET A 71 -7.32 -9.64 2.75
CA MET A 71 -7.05 -8.71 1.65
C MET A 71 -6.33 -9.44 0.51
N GLN A 72 -6.70 -9.12 -0.72
CA GLN A 72 -6.10 -9.63 -1.96
C GLN A 72 -5.94 -8.49 -2.96
N LEU A 73 -5.06 -8.63 -3.95
CA LEU A 73 -5.02 -7.72 -5.09
C LEU A 73 -6.26 -7.92 -5.97
N THR A 74 -6.75 -6.83 -6.54
CA THR A 74 -7.78 -6.89 -7.58
C THR A 74 -7.21 -7.51 -8.85
N ALA A 75 -8.03 -8.27 -9.58
CA ALA A 75 -7.69 -8.88 -10.87
C ALA A 75 -7.78 -7.88 -12.04
#